data_AF-A0A7C3SVV8-F1
#
_entry.id   AF-A0A7C3SVV8-F1
#
_cell.length_a   1.000
_cell.length_b   1.000
_cell.length_c   1.000
_cell.angle_alpha   90.00
_cell.angle_beta   90.00
_cell.angle_gamma   90.00
#
_symmetry.space_group_name_H-M   'P 1'
#
loop_
_entity.id
_entity.type
_entity.pdbx_description
1 polymer ?
#
loop_
_entity_poly.entity_id
_entity_poly.type
_entity_poly.pdbx_seq_one_letter_code
_entity_poly.pdbx_strand_id
1 'polypeptide(L)'
;MGIKEMLIGIKCPRTKKLANCQKCKSPCLPVPLMMSLLSEKEFKPNEYHLTELSNPLRITYLQRKYNYMVEIQDVENVWIGTAIHYYISQFKSKDYIADPDTAGKVEVDKGIFITLTPDLYDIKRKVLYDFKVVKTYEIEKIKDNGLDSKYVYQLNGYREFKFPDAKKLILVFILKDYTIKTRYEKGINSPFVEVEVPIVEEVKDELINRAKELHKALTKNKPPKKCSPEENWNGKRCDFYCPVNKFCRELEK
;
A
#
# COMPACT_ATOMS: atom_id res chain seq x y z
N MET A 1 5.27 24.59 -5.70
CA MET A 1 6.31 23.98 -4.85
C MET A 1 5.78 22.65 -4.36
N GLY A 2 6.36 21.54 -4.82
CA GLY A 2 6.04 20.22 -4.25
C GLY A 2 6.40 20.21 -2.77
N ILE A 3 5.55 19.66 -1.93
CA ILE A 3 5.90 19.40 -0.54
C ILE A 3 6.84 18.20 -0.59
N LYS A 4 8.14 18.47 -0.65
CA LYS A 4 9.15 17.48 -0.27
C LYS A 4 9.02 17.32 1.23
N GLU A 5 8.54 16.17 1.67
CA GLU A 5 9.15 15.40 2.77
C GLU A 5 8.15 14.38 3.33
N MET A 6 8.60 13.12 3.32
CA MET A 6 7.90 11.89 3.67
C MET A 6 8.92 10.91 4.24
N LEU A 7 8.50 10.03 5.16
CA LEU A 7 9.31 8.98 5.80
C LEU A 7 10.75 9.41 6.13
N ILE A 8 10.94 10.14 7.22
CA ILE A 8 12.25 10.73 7.58
C ILE A 8 13.23 9.75 8.24
N GLY A 9 12.85 8.48 8.39
CA GLY A 9 13.76 7.50 8.99
C GLY A 9 13.10 6.21 9.44
N ILE A 10 13.96 5.23 9.69
CA ILE A 10 13.62 3.97 10.35
C ILE A 10 13.85 4.16 11.86
N LYS A 11 12.87 3.81 12.69
CA LYS A 11 13.03 3.83 14.14
C LYS A 11 14.12 2.85 14.55
N CYS A 12 15.02 3.29 15.42
CA CYS A 12 16.02 2.40 16.01
C CYS A 12 15.32 1.24 16.73
N PRO A 13 15.62 -0.03 16.40
CA PRO A 13 15.00 -1.18 17.04
C PRO A 13 15.16 -1.20 18.57
N ARG A 14 16.22 -0.56 19.09
CA ARG A 14 16.52 -0.49 20.53
C ARG A 14 15.94 0.73 21.23
N THR A 15 16.16 1.92 20.67
CA THR A 15 15.81 3.18 21.34
C THR A 15 14.46 3.74 20.89
N LYS A 16 13.88 3.19 19.81
CA LYS A 16 12.65 3.66 19.16
C LYS A 16 12.70 5.12 18.68
N LYS A 17 13.88 5.74 18.71
CA LYS A 17 14.16 7.11 18.29
C LYS A 17 15.13 7.09 17.10
N LEU A 18 15.25 8.23 16.42
CA LEU A 18 16.37 8.45 15.52
C LEU A 18 17.66 8.38 16.35
N ALA A 19 18.57 7.47 15.98
CA ALA A 19 19.79 7.22 16.72
C ALA A 19 21.00 7.42 15.81
N ASN A 20 22.10 7.95 16.35
CA ASN A 20 23.36 8.02 15.62
C ASN A 20 23.97 6.62 15.48
N CYS A 21 23.68 5.96 14.34
CA CYS A 21 24.09 4.59 14.06
C CYS A 21 25.62 4.43 13.92
N GLN A 22 26.38 5.50 13.66
CA GLN A 22 27.82 5.42 13.40
C GLN A 22 28.65 4.95 14.61
N LYS A 23 28.15 5.14 15.84
CA LYS A 23 28.83 4.74 17.08
C LYS A 23 28.21 3.49 17.74
N CYS A 24 27.25 2.86 17.08
CA CYS A 24 26.48 1.75 17.63
C CYS A 24 27.21 0.41 17.45
N LYS A 25 27.62 -0.24 18.54
CA LYS A 25 28.41 -1.50 18.51
C LYS A 25 27.63 -2.79 18.36
N SER A 26 26.31 -2.72 18.19
CA SER A 26 25.45 -3.88 18.41
C SER A 26 24.73 -4.24 17.10
N PRO A 27 24.45 -5.55 16.87
CA PRO A 27 24.09 -6.06 15.55
C PRO A 27 22.82 -5.38 15.04
N CYS A 28 22.92 -4.73 13.88
CA CYS A 28 21.87 -3.97 13.22
C CYS A 28 22.11 -4.01 11.70
N LEU A 29 21.10 -3.64 10.89
CA LEU A 29 21.32 -3.44 9.46
C LEU A 29 22.41 -2.38 9.22
N PRO A 30 23.31 -2.58 8.24
CA PRO A 30 24.26 -1.56 7.83
C PRO A 30 23.56 -0.25 7.46
N VAL A 31 24.16 0.89 7.81
CA VAL A 31 23.60 2.23 7.50
C VAL A 31 23.29 2.40 6.01
N PRO A 32 24.16 2.00 5.05
CA PRO A 32 23.84 2.13 3.64
C PRO A 32 22.57 1.36 3.23
N LEU A 33 22.37 0.16 3.79
CA LEU A 33 21.16 -0.62 3.54
C LEU A 33 19.93 0.09 4.13
N MET A 34 19.99 0.57 5.37
CA MET A 34 18.90 1.34 5.97
C MET A 34 18.56 2.61 5.16
N MET A 35 19.57 3.31 4.64
CA MET A 35 19.34 4.48 3.78
C MET A 35 18.73 4.09 2.43
N SER A 36 19.15 2.97 1.83
CA SER A 36 18.53 2.47 0.58
C SER A 36 17.08 2.03 0.77
N LEU A 37 16.70 1.67 1.99
CA LEU A 37 15.35 1.27 2.36
C LEU A 37 14.42 2.49 2.58
N LEU A 38 14.97 3.69 2.72
CA LEU A 38 14.19 4.92 2.73
C LEU A 38 13.86 5.31 1.30
N SER A 39 12.63 5.04 0.85
CA SER A 39 12.16 5.59 -0.42
C SER A 39 11.66 7.01 -0.19
N GLU A 40 12.27 7.99 -0.86
CA GLU A 40 11.64 9.29 -1.05
C GLU A 40 10.50 9.11 -2.06
N LYS A 41 9.26 9.20 -1.59
CA LYS A 41 8.12 9.35 -2.49
C LYS A 41 7.86 10.85 -2.63
N GLU A 42 7.75 11.33 -3.86
CA GLU A 42 7.41 12.72 -4.12
C GLU A 42 5.90 12.81 -4.36
N PHE A 43 5.19 13.53 -3.49
CA PHE A 43 3.78 13.80 -3.71
C PHE A 43 3.64 15.01 -4.64
N LYS A 44 3.11 14.75 -5.83
CA LYS A 44 2.73 15.81 -6.76
C LYS A 44 1.44 16.49 -6.28
N PRO A 45 1.39 17.83 -6.26
CA PRO A 45 0.14 18.56 -6.00
C PRO A 45 -0.95 18.10 -6.97
N ASN A 46 -2.17 17.94 -6.46
CA ASN A 46 -3.36 17.54 -7.21
C ASN A 46 -3.32 16.13 -7.84
N GLU A 47 -2.25 15.35 -7.61
CA GLU A 47 -2.17 13.95 -8.05
C GLU A 47 -2.24 13.00 -6.86
N TYR A 48 -3.08 11.97 -6.99
CA TYR A 48 -3.36 10.98 -5.95
C TYR A 48 -3.20 9.58 -6.51
N HIS A 49 -2.29 8.78 -5.96
CA HIS A 49 -2.20 7.38 -6.35
C HIS A 49 -3.45 6.64 -5.88
N LEU A 50 -3.95 5.73 -6.70
CA LEU A 50 -5.15 4.97 -6.36
C LEU A 50 -5.01 4.21 -5.03
N THR A 51 -3.81 3.67 -4.76
CA THR A 51 -3.49 3.01 -3.48
C THR A 51 -3.58 3.94 -2.26
N GLU A 52 -3.37 5.24 -2.43
CA GLU A 52 -3.57 6.22 -1.35
C GLU A 52 -5.05 6.45 -1.05
N LEU A 53 -5.89 6.36 -2.07
CA LEU A 53 -7.33 6.51 -1.97
C LEU A 53 -7.96 5.23 -1.41
N SER A 54 -7.42 4.05 -1.71
CA SER A 54 -7.85 2.78 -1.11
C SER A 54 -7.56 2.69 0.40
N ASN A 55 -6.67 3.52 0.93
CA ASN A 55 -6.39 3.61 2.37
C ASN A 55 -7.31 4.60 3.07
N PRO A 56 -7.47 4.51 4.42
CA PRO A 56 -8.24 5.50 5.17
C PRO A 56 -7.69 6.91 4.96
N LEU A 57 -8.55 7.84 4.53
CA LEU A 57 -8.13 9.16 4.07
C LEU A 57 -7.39 9.96 5.13
N ARG A 58 -7.73 9.80 6.42
CA ARG A 58 -7.02 10.48 7.50
C ARG A 58 -5.57 10.00 7.61
N ILE A 59 -5.31 8.71 7.40
CA ILE A 59 -3.93 8.18 7.38
C ILE A 59 -3.18 8.79 6.20
N THR A 60 -3.75 8.74 5.00
CA THR A 60 -3.15 9.30 3.78
C THR A 60 -2.87 10.80 3.92
N TYR A 61 -3.83 11.57 4.44
CA TYR A 61 -3.67 12.99 4.73
C TYR A 61 -2.49 13.26 5.68
N LEU A 62 -2.40 12.53 6.78
CA LEU A 62 -1.31 12.68 7.75
C LEU A 62 0.04 12.27 7.17
N GLN A 63 0.08 11.22 6.34
CA GLN A 63 1.30 10.78 5.64
C GLN A 63 1.79 11.81 4.60
N ARG A 64 0.86 12.53 3.95
CA ARG A 64 1.17 13.65 3.04
C ARG A 64 1.60 14.92 3.76
N LYS A 65 1.20 15.09 5.03
CA LYS A 65 1.37 16.33 5.79
C LYS A 65 2.56 16.30 6.75
N TYR A 66 2.85 15.15 7.33
CA TYR A 66 3.78 15.06 8.44
C TYR A 66 4.88 14.02 8.21
N ASN A 67 6.06 14.38 8.67
CA ASN A 67 7.21 13.49 8.72
C ASN A 67 7.01 12.39 9.78
N TYR A 68 6.91 11.15 9.33
CA TYR A 68 6.78 9.97 10.19
C TYR A 68 7.99 9.05 10.07
N MET A 69 8.15 8.18 11.07
CA MET A 69 9.14 7.11 11.07
C MET A 69 8.43 5.76 11.14
N VAL A 70 8.99 4.75 10.49
CA VAL A 70 8.46 3.38 10.48
C VAL A 70 9.37 2.44 11.25
N GLU A 71 8.87 1.26 11.63
CA GLU A 71 9.71 0.21 12.19
C GLU A 71 10.42 -0.56 11.06
N ILE A 72 11.58 -1.14 11.35
CA ILE A 72 12.41 -1.80 10.34
C ILE A 72 11.70 -3.01 9.71
N GLN A 73 10.84 -3.69 10.46
CA GLN A 73 10.04 -4.82 9.98
C GLN A 73 9.02 -4.39 8.93
N ASP A 74 8.52 -3.16 9.00
CA ASP A 74 7.56 -2.63 8.02
C ASP A 74 8.26 -2.33 6.69
N VAL A 75 9.52 -1.89 6.74
CA VAL A 75 10.31 -1.57 5.53
C VAL A 75 10.79 -2.83 4.82
N GLU A 76 11.09 -3.89 5.57
CA GLU A 76 11.50 -5.17 5.00
C GLU A 76 10.46 -5.71 3.99
N ASN A 77 9.17 -5.66 4.35
CA ASN A 77 8.08 -6.08 3.45
C ASN A 77 7.99 -5.20 2.20
N VAL A 78 8.11 -3.88 2.38
CA VAL A 78 8.07 -2.91 1.28
C VAL A 78 9.22 -3.16 0.31
N TRP A 79 10.42 -3.45 0.82
CA TRP A 79 11.59 -3.71 0.00
C TRP A 79 11.48 -5.01 -0.79
N ILE A 80 11.13 -6.13 -0.14
CA ILE A 80 10.93 -7.41 -0.83
C ILE A 80 9.82 -7.27 -1.89
N GLY A 81 8.73 -6.60 -1.55
CA GLY A 81 7.66 -6.28 -2.49
C GLY A 81 8.16 -5.48 -3.68
N THR A 82 8.89 -4.38 -3.44
CA THR A 82 9.47 -3.54 -4.49
C THR A 82 10.39 -4.31 -5.42
N ALA A 83 11.24 -5.19 -4.87
CA ALA A 83 12.11 -6.05 -5.67
C ALA A 83 11.32 -7.02 -6.55
N ILE A 84 10.24 -7.61 -6.03
CA ILE A 84 9.36 -8.49 -6.81
C ILE A 84 8.65 -7.72 -7.93
N HIS A 85 8.06 -6.56 -7.63
CA HIS A 85 7.45 -5.71 -8.65
C HIS A 85 8.45 -5.30 -9.73
N TYR A 86 9.71 -5.02 -9.36
CA TYR A 86 10.78 -4.77 -10.32
C TYR A 86 11.03 -5.95 -11.25
N TYR A 87 11.11 -7.19 -10.74
CA TYR A 87 11.29 -8.35 -11.62
C TYR A 87 10.09 -8.59 -12.54
N ILE A 88 8.88 -8.34 -12.05
CA ILE A 88 7.65 -8.44 -12.86
C ILE A 88 7.64 -7.35 -13.95
N SER A 89 8.05 -6.13 -13.64
CA SER A 89 8.08 -5.02 -14.61
C SER A 89 9.07 -5.24 -15.76
N GLN A 90 10.14 -6.01 -15.51
CA GLN A 90 11.08 -6.41 -16.56
C GLN A 90 10.51 -7.46 -17.52
N PHE A 91 9.44 -8.17 -17.14
CA PHE A 91 8.84 -9.19 -17.98
C PHE A 91 8.19 -8.57 -19.22
N LYS A 92 8.64 -8.99 -20.41
CA LYS A 92 8.06 -8.59 -21.69
C LYS A 92 7.47 -9.82 -22.39
N SER A 93 6.18 -9.74 -22.70
CA SER A 93 5.45 -10.75 -23.44
C SER A 93 4.37 -10.09 -24.29
N LYS A 94 3.95 -10.75 -25.38
CA LYS A 94 2.80 -10.31 -26.17
C LYS A 94 1.46 -10.61 -25.51
N ASP A 95 1.45 -11.52 -24.53
CA ASP A 95 0.25 -11.97 -23.84
C ASP A 95 -0.01 -11.21 -22.52
N TYR A 96 0.99 -10.47 -22.04
CA TYR A 96 0.96 -9.78 -20.75
C TYR A 96 1.45 -8.35 -20.87
N ILE A 97 0.82 -7.44 -20.12
CA ILE A 97 1.27 -6.06 -19.93
C ILE A 97 1.68 -5.93 -18.47
N ALA A 98 2.92 -5.53 -18.21
CA ALA A 98 3.42 -5.26 -16.86
C ALA A 98 3.64 -3.75 -16.65
N ASP A 99 3.74 -3.32 -15.40
CA ASP A 99 4.27 -1.98 -15.05
C ASP A 99 5.62 -1.76 -15.77
N PRO A 100 5.95 -0.59 -16.34
CA PRO A 100 5.20 0.67 -16.35
C PRO A 100 4.11 0.79 -17.43
N ASP A 101 3.98 -0.17 -18.33
CA ASP A 101 3.06 -0.07 -19.48
C ASP A 101 1.58 -0.14 -19.05
N THR A 102 1.33 -0.77 -17.90
CA THR A 102 0.04 -0.75 -17.18
C THR A 102 -0.24 0.57 -16.46
N ALA A 103 0.73 1.48 -16.26
CA ALA A 103 0.52 2.71 -15.51
C ALA A 103 -0.36 3.74 -16.25
N GLY A 104 -1.12 4.54 -15.52
CA GLY A 104 -2.06 5.50 -16.09
C GLY A 104 -2.26 6.74 -15.23
N LYS A 105 -2.81 7.79 -15.84
CA LYS A 105 -3.19 9.03 -15.16
C LYS A 105 -4.51 9.50 -15.74
N VAL A 106 -5.49 9.75 -14.88
CA VAL A 106 -6.85 10.13 -15.27
C VAL A 106 -7.22 11.41 -14.54
N GLU A 107 -7.70 12.42 -15.27
CA GLU A 107 -8.29 13.60 -14.67
C GLU A 107 -9.71 13.28 -14.20
N VAL A 108 -10.01 13.60 -12.94
CA VAL A 108 -11.30 13.24 -12.31
C VAL A 108 -12.14 14.43 -11.88
N ASP A 109 -11.52 15.61 -11.68
CA ASP A 109 -12.24 16.85 -11.39
C ASP A 109 -11.31 18.06 -11.46
N LYS A 110 -11.56 19.01 -12.38
CA LYS A 110 -10.93 20.35 -12.41
C LYS A 110 -9.43 20.35 -12.06
N GLY A 111 -8.63 19.55 -12.75
CA GLY A 111 -7.18 19.43 -12.52
C GLY A 111 -6.75 18.51 -11.37
N ILE A 112 -7.68 17.76 -10.75
CA ILE A 112 -7.40 16.65 -9.84
C ILE A 112 -7.18 15.38 -10.68
N PHE A 113 -6.07 14.69 -10.42
CA PHE A 113 -5.69 13.48 -11.13
C PHE A 113 -5.58 12.28 -10.20
N ILE A 114 -6.05 11.13 -10.67
CA ILE A 114 -5.76 9.82 -10.08
C ILE A 114 -4.69 9.12 -10.92
N THR A 115 -3.63 8.63 -10.29
CA THR A 115 -2.58 7.83 -10.93
C THR A 115 -2.72 6.35 -10.58
N LEU A 116 -2.45 5.49 -11.56
CA LEU A 116 -2.66 4.05 -11.53
C LEU A 116 -1.33 3.35 -11.82
N THR A 117 -1.01 2.29 -11.09
CA THR A 117 0.15 1.41 -11.35
C THR A 117 -0.25 -0.04 -11.08
N PRO A 118 -1.09 -0.66 -11.93
CA PRO A 118 -1.41 -2.09 -11.82
C PRO A 118 -0.16 -2.93 -12.13
N ASP A 119 0.04 -4.06 -11.45
CA ASP A 119 1.31 -4.78 -11.61
C ASP A 119 1.37 -5.54 -12.95
N LEU A 120 0.31 -6.29 -13.28
CA LEU A 120 0.29 -7.17 -14.44
C LEU A 120 -1.14 -7.37 -14.96
N TYR A 121 -1.31 -7.37 -16.27
CA TYR A 121 -2.56 -7.66 -16.96
C TYR A 121 -2.36 -8.77 -18.00
N ASP A 122 -3.11 -9.87 -17.88
CA ASP A 122 -3.17 -10.95 -18.87
C ASP A 122 -4.19 -10.59 -19.95
N ILE A 123 -3.70 -10.31 -21.17
CA ILE A 123 -4.50 -9.79 -22.28
C ILE A 123 -5.51 -10.83 -22.76
N LYS A 124 -5.09 -12.09 -22.82
CA LYS A 124 -5.90 -13.18 -23.39
C LYS A 124 -7.01 -13.58 -22.43
N ARG A 125 -6.67 -13.75 -21.15
CA ARG A 125 -7.63 -14.18 -20.12
C ARG A 125 -8.40 -13.02 -19.51
N LYS A 126 -7.98 -11.77 -19.75
CA LYS A 126 -8.56 -10.56 -19.19
C LYS A 126 -8.50 -10.56 -17.67
N VAL A 127 -7.31 -10.79 -17.12
CA VAL A 127 -7.08 -10.89 -15.67
C VAL A 127 -6.12 -9.81 -15.21
N LEU A 128 -6.52 -9.04 -14.20
CA LEU A 128 -5.63 -8.15 -13.47
C LEU A 128 -5.01 -8.90 -12.29
N TYR A 129 -3.69 -8.87 -12.20
CA TYR A 129 -2.94 -9.39 -11.07
C TYR A 129 -2.32 -8.23 -10.29
N ASP A 130 -2.40 -8.32 -8.96
CA ASP A 130 -1.67 -7.47 -8.04
C ASP A 130 -0.93 -8.36 -7.03
N PHE A 131 0.37 -8.10 -6.84
CA PHE A 131 1.25 -8.95 -6.04
C PHE A 131 1.47 -8.32 -4.67
N LYS A 132 1.43 -9.16 -3.63
CA LYS A 132 1.61 -8.72 -2.25
C LYS A 132 2.49 -9.68 -1.48
N VAL A 133 3.57 -9.15 -0.91
CA VAL A 133 4.41 -9.91 0.03
C VAL A 133 3.80 -9.79 1.42
N VAL A 134 3.43 -10.92 2.00
CA VAL A 134 2.77 -10.97 3.30
C VAL A 134 3.34 -12.10 4.16
N LYS A 135 2.98 -12.09 5.44
CA LYS A 135 3.18 -13.23 6.33
C LYS A 135 2.02 -14.21 6.21
N THR A 136 2.26 -15.46 6.57
CA THR A 136 1.24 -16.52 6.63
C THR A 136 0.01 -16.14 7.46
N TYR A 137 0.22 -15.34 8.52
CA TYR A 137 -0.85 -14.77 9.34
C TYR A 137 -1.88 -13.95 8.55
N GLU A 138 -1.48 -13.23 7.50
CA GLU A 138 -2.43 -12.44 6.69
C GLU A 138 -3.39 -13.36 5.93
N ILE A 139 -2.92 -14.54 5.49
CA ILE A 139 -3.78 -15.54 4.84
C ILE A 139 -4.78 -16.13 5.82
N GLU A 140 -4.35 -16.44 7.04
CA GLU A 140 -5.26 -16.89 8.11
C GLU A 140 -6.32 -15.81 8.40
N LYS A 141 -5.89 -14.55 8.53
CA LYS A 141 -6.80 -13.42 8.74
C LYS A 141 -7.81 -13.27 7.61
N ILE A 142 -7.41 -13.48 6.35
CA ILE A 142 -8.32 -13.44 5.19
C ILE A 142 -9.32 -14.60 5.24
N LYS A 143 -8.88 -15.81 5.63
CA LYS A 143 -9.81 -16.94 5.81
C LYS A 143 -10.87 -16.64 6.87
N ASP A 144 -10.49 -15.99 7.96
CA ASP A 144 -11.38 -15.73 9.10
C ASP A 144 -12.29 -14.50 8.88
N ASN A 145 -11.76 -13.43 8.28
CA ASN A 145 -12.43 -12.12 8.23
C ASN A 145 -12.74 -11.64 6.81
N GLY A 146 -12.36 -12.40 5.79
CA GLY A 146 -12.44 -11.97 4.40
C GLY A 146 -11.33 -11.00 4.00
N LEU A 147 -11.39 -10.56 2.74
CA LEU A 147 -10.40 -9.67 2.15
C LEU A 147 -10.59 -8.22 2.63
N ASP A 148 -9.49 -7.56 3.00
CA ASP A 148 -9.49 -6.13 3.37
C ASP A 148 -10.03 -5.28 2.20
N SER A 149 -11.00 -4.41 2.50
CA SER A 149 -11.69 -3.57 1.51
C SER A 149 -10.72 -2.69 0.71
N LYS A 150 -9.55 -2.35 1.25
CA LYS A 150 -8.51 -1.62 0.49
C LYS A 150 -8.11 -2.35 -0.79
N TYR A 151 -8.03 -3.68 -0.77
CA TYR A 151 -7.64 -4.47 -1.94
C TYR A 151 -8.78 -4.52 -2.96
N VAL A 152 -10.02 -4.59 -2.48
CA VAL A 152 -11.22 -4.50 -3.32
C VAL A 152 -11.26 -3.17 -4.05
N TYR A 153 -11.09 -2.04 -3.33
CA TYR A 153 -11.00 -0.71 -3.93
C TYR A 153 -9.83 -0.60 -4.91
N GLN A 154 -8.69 -1.18 -4.59
CA GLN A 154 -7.49 -1.08 -5.41
C GLN A 154 -7.68 -1.73 -6.79
N LEU A 155 -8.01 -3.03 -6.82
CA LEU A 155 -8.12 -3.76 -8.09
C LEU A 155 -9.35 -3.35 -8.90
N ASN A 156 -10.50 -3.09 -8.26
CA ASN A 156 -11.67 -2.57 -8.97
C ASN A 156 -11.42 -1.18 -9.53
N GLY A 157 -10.69 -0.33 -8.80
CA GLY A 157 -10.24 0.96 -9.33
C GLY A 157 -9.39 0.81 -10.60
N TYR A 158 -8.40 -0.10 -10.60
CA TYR A 158 -7.62 -0.38 -11.81
C TYR A 158 -8.48 -0.86 -12.99
N ARG A 159 -9.45 -1.73 -12.72
CA ARG A 159 -10.44 -2.18 -13.70
C ARG A 159 -11.24 -1.01 -14.26
N GLU A 160 -11.94 -0.24 -13.43
CA GLU A 160 -12.88 0.78 -13.89
C GLU A 160 -12.21 2.01 -14.53
N PHE A 161 -10.96 2.32 -14.17
CA PHE A 161 -10.24 3.45 -14.75
C PHE A 161 -9.42 3.10 -16.01
N LYS A 162 -8.90 1.86 -16.13
CA LYS A 162 -7.96 1.53 -17.23
C LYS A 162 -8.23 0.19 -17.92
N PHE A 163 -8.75 -0.81 -17.22
CA PHE A 163 -8.95 -2.16 -17.78
C PHE A 163 -10.42 -2.61 -17.62
N PRO A 164 -11.39 -1.91 -18.23
CA PRO A 164 -12.82 -2.15 -17.99
C PRO A 164 -13.28 -3.53 -18.48
N ASP A 165 -12.53 -4.15 -19.39
CA ASP A 165 -12.77 -5.48 -19.92
C ASP A 165 -12.17 -6.61 -19.07
N ALA A 166 -11.48 -6.29 -17.96
CA ALA A 166 -10.99 -7.28 -17.02
C ALA A 166 -12.16 -8.09 -16.45
N LYS A 167 -12.08 -9.42 -16.62
CA LYS A 167 -13.08 -10.41 -16.21
C LYS A 167 -12.77 -11.02 -14.85
N LYS A 168 -11.51 -10.98 -14.41
CA LYS A 168 -11.07 -11.44 -13.10
C LYS A 168 -10.03 -10.50 -12.49
N LEU A 169 -10.07 -10.41 -11.17
CA LEU A 169 -9.15 -9.64 -10.36
C LEU A 169 -8.50 -10.61 -9.38
N ILE A 170 -7.17 -10.76 -9.42
CA ILE A 170 -6.46 -11.74 -8.60
C ILE A 170 -5.38 -11.03 -7.78
N LEU A 171 -5.44 -11.23 -6.47
CA LEU A 171 -4.32 -10.96 -5.59
C LEU A 171 -3.43 -12.19 -5.49
N VAL A 172 -2.15 -12.01 -5.77
CA VAL A 172 -1.13 -13.04 -5.59
C VAL A 172 -0.34 -12.74 -4.33
N PHE A 173 -0.63 -13.47 -3.27
CA PHE A 173 0.12 -13.38 -2.02
C PHE A 173 1.37 -14.25 -2.07
N ILE A 174 2.51 -13.62 -1.84
CA ILE A 174 3.83 -14.26 -1.74
C ILE A 174 4.20 -14.33 -0.25
N LEU A 175 4.30 -15.55 0.27
CA LEU A 175 4.47 -15.81 1.70
C LEU A 175 5.94 -15.86 2.09
N LYS A 176 6.43 -14.80 2.74
CA LYS A 176 7.86 -14.69 3.07
C LYS A 176 8.33 -15.60 4.21
N ASP A 177 7.41 -16.06 5.05
CA ASP A 177 7.62 -16.96 6.19
C ASP A 177 7.08 -18.38 5.91
N TYR A 178 6.93 -18.74 4.64
CA TYR A 178 6.50 -20.08 4.26
C TYR A 178 7.58 -21.12 4.58
N THR A 179 7.17 -22.20 5.24
CA THR A 179 8.02 -23.35 5.56
C THR A 179 7.24 -24.65 5.40
N ILE A 180 7.94 -25.80 5.44
CA ILE A 180 7.29 -27.12 5.50
C ILE A 180 6.35 -27.21 6.71
N LYS A 181 6.72 -26.62 7.84
CA LYS A 181 5.88 -26.54 9.05
C LYS A 181 4.57 -25.79 8.79
N THR A 182 4.65 -24.64 8.10
CA THR A 182 3.49 -23.86 7.68
C THR A 182 2.49 -24.71 6.87
N ARG A 183 2.97 -25.60 6.00
CA ARG A 183 2.12 -26.51 5.23
C ARG A 183 1.33 -27.45 6.13
N TYR A 184 2.00 -28.13 7.05
CA TYR A 184 1.36 -29.12 7.92
C TYR A 184 0.44 -28.49 8.97
N GLU A 185 0.84 -27.37 9.57
CA GLU A 185 0.09 -26.76 10.66
C GLU A 185 -1.07 -25.86 10.20
N LYS A 186 -0.88 -25.13 9.09
CA LYS A 186 -1.84 -24.11 8.62
C LYS A 186 -2.60 -24.52 7.36
N GLY A 187 -2.31 -25.70 6.80
CA GLY A 187 -2.90 -26.18 5.56
C GLY A 187 -2.58 -25.31 4.34
N ILE A 188 -1.48 -24.55 4.38
CA ILE A 188 -1.04 -23.70 3.27
C ILE A 188 -0.08 -24.52 2.40
N ASN A 189 -0.54 -25.00 1.25
CA ASN A 189 0.23 -25.96 0.45
C ASN A 189 1.30 -25.33 -0.46
N SER A 190 1.26 -24.01 -0.64
CA SER A 190 2.11 -23.26 -1.56
C SER A 190 2.61 -21.96 -0.91
N PRO A 191 3.85 -21.52 -1.19
CA PRO A 191 4.32 -20.18 -0.83
C PRO A 191 3.62 -19.06 -1.62
N PHE A 192 2.80 -19.41 -2.61
CA PHE A 192 1.98 -18.51 -3.40
C PHE A 192 0.50 -18.84 -3.18
N VAL A 193 -0.29 -17.84 -2.80
CA VAL A 193 -1.74 -17.99 -2.59
C VAL A 193 -2.45 -16.97 -3.47
N GLU A 194 -3.28 -17.46 -4.39
CA GLU A 194 -4.15 -16.63 -5.21
C GLU A 194 -5.49 -16.43 -4.49
N VAL A 195 -5.94 -15.18 -4.42
CA VAL A 195 -7.25 -14.82 -3.90
C VAL A 195 -7.98 -13.99 -4.96
N GLU A 196 -9.14 -14.48 -5.40
CA GLU A 196 -9.99 -13.73 -6.32
C GLU A 196 -10.64 -12.57 -5.56
N VAL A 197 -10.48 -11.36 -6.10
CA VAL A 197 -11.09 -10.15 -5.58
C VAL A 197 -12.46 -9.99 -6.25
N PRO A 198 -13.55 -9.84 -5.50
CA PRO A 198 -14.86 -9.66 -6.10
C PRO A 198 -14.90 -8.37 -6.93
N ILE A 199 -15.53 -8.48 -8.10
CA ILE A 199 -15.82 -7.29 -8.92
C ILE A 199 -16.99 -6.56 -8.27
N VAL A 200 -16.78 -5.28 -7.97
CA VAL A 200 -17.76 -4.40 -7.33
C VAL A 200 -17.90 -3.18 -8.22
N GLU A 201 -19.14 -2.84 -8.56
CA GLU A 201 -19.46 -1.67 -9.36
C GLU A 201 -19.46 -0.40 -8.48
N GLU A 202 -19.45 0.79 -9.11
CA GLU A 202 -19.48 2.11 -8.44
C GLU A 202 -18.21 2.45 -7.62
N VAL A 203 -17.16 1.63 -7.70
CA VAL A 203 -15.88 1.88 -7.01
C VAL A 203 -15.21 3.15 -7.50
N LYS A 204 -15.33 3.47 -8.79
CA LYS A 204 -14.80 4.66 -9.44
C LYS A 204 -15.36 5.93 -8.83
N ASP A 205 -16.68 6.01 -8.63
CA ASP A 205 -17.32 7.20 -8.08
C ASP A 205 -16.89 7.44 -6.62
N GLU A 206 -16.80 6.37 -5.82
CA GLU A 206 -16.25 6.44 -4.47
C GLU A 206 -14.79 6.90 -4.48
N LEU A 207 -13.94 6.36 -5.35
CA LEU A 207 -12.54 6.79 -5.48
C LEU A 207 -12.40 8.25 -5.94
N ILE A 208 -13.27 8.72 -6.84
CA ILE A 208 -13.31 10.13 -7.27
C ILE A 208 -13.70 11.03 -6.09
N ASN A 209 -14.73 10.64 -5.32
CA ASN A 209 -15.16 11.39 -4.13
C ASN A 209 -14.06 11.44 -3.08
N ARG A 210 -13.37 10.32 -2.84
CA ARG A 210 -12.22 10.24 -1.94
C ARG A 210 -11.05 11.12 -2.40
N ALA A 211 -10.78 11.20 -3.71
CA ALA A 211 -9.78 12.11 -4.26
C ALA A 211 -10.14 13.57 -3.99
N LYS A 212 -11.40 13.96 -4.23
CA LYS A 212 -11.92 15.30 -3.93
C LYS A 212 -11.85 15.64 -2.45
N GLU A 213 -12.24 14.70 -1.57
CA GLU A 213 -12.19 14.88 -0.11
C GLU A 213 -10.74 15.07 0.36
N LEU A 214 -9.82 14.21 -0.07
CA LEU A 214 -8.40 14.32 0.26
C LEU A 214 -7.80 15.62 -0.27
N HIS A 215 -8.13 16.01 -1.49
CA HIS A 215 -7.69 17.27 -2.07
C HIS A 215 -8.18 18.47 -1.26
N LYS A 216 -9.47 18.51 -0.91
CA LYS A 216 -10.06 19.54 -0.06
C LYS A 216 -9.42 19.58 1.33
N ALA A 217 -9.13 18.41 1.90
CA ALA A 217 -8.49 18.30 3.21
C ALA A 217 -7.08 18.91 3.20
N LEU A 218 -6.27 18.59 2.18
CA LEU A 218 -4.93 19.10 2.00
C LEU A 218 -4.93 20.62 1.74
N THR A 219 -5.78 21.09 0.83
CA THR A 219 -5.86 22.53 0.48
C THR A 219 -6.39 23.40 1.63
N LYS A 220 -7.37 22.90 2.39
CA LYS A 220 -7.92 23.63 3.55
C LYS A 220 -7.18 23.35 4.86
N ASN A 221 -6.13 22.53 4.82
CA ASN A 221 -5.39 22.09 5.99
C ASN A 221 -6.28 21.48 7.10
N LYS A 222 -7.40 20.87 6.72
CA LYS A 222 -8.41 20.30 7.62
C LYS A 222 -8.41 18.78 7.48
N PRO A 223 -8.07 18.00 8.53
CA PRO A 223 -8.00 16.55 8.43
C PRO A 223 -9.37 15.94 8.06
N PRO A 224 -9.40 14.85 7.28
CA PRO A 224 -10.60 14.04 7.08
C PRO A 224 -11.15 13.47 8.40
N LYS A 225 -12.34 12.88 8.33
CA LYS A 225 -13.00 12.19 9.47
C LYS A 225 -12.08 11.13 10.08
N LYS A 226 -12.31 10.81 11.37
CA LYS A 226 -11.63 9.69 12.03
C LYS A 226 -11.86 8.40 11.25
N CYS A 227 -10.84 7.53 11.23
CA CYS A 227 -10.96 6.20 10.67
C CYS A 227 -12.11 5.45 11.38
N SER A 228 -12.97 4.81 10.60
CA SER A 228 -14.05 3.99 11.14
C SER A 228 -13.51 2.80 11.96
N PRO A 229 -14.35 2.14 12.79
CA PRO A 229 -13.97 0.91 13.48
C PRO A 229 -13.45 -0.19 12.54
N GLU A 230 -14.02 -0.27 11.33
CA GLU A 230 -13.55 -1.17 10.28
C GLU A 230 -12.15 -0.77 9.78
N GLU A 231 -11.94 0.50 9.43
CA GLU A 231 -10.67 1.02 8.92
C GLU A 231 -9.54 0.94 9.94
N ASN A 232 -9.86 1.04 11.24
CA ASN A 232 -8.90 1.02 12.34
C ASN A 232 -8.82 -0.33 13.10
N TRP A 233 -9.59 -1.33 12.67
CA TRP A 233 -9.67 -2.66 13.29
C TRP A 233 -10.01 -2.60 14.79
N ASN A 234 -11.07 -1.86 15.12
CA ASN A 234 -11.50 -1.59 16.50
C ASN A 234 -10.33 -1.09 17.38
N GLY A 235 -9.53 -0.17 16.85
CA GLY A 235 -8.38 0.46 17.51
C GLY A 235 -7.04 -0.24 17.29
N LYS A 236 -7.02 -1.54 16.96
CA LYS A 236 -5.77 -2.32 16.83
C LYS A 236 -4.80 -1.71 15.82
N ARG A 237 -5.31 -1.17 14.69
CA ARG A 237 -4.47 -0.50 13.70
C ARG A 237 -3.77 0.71 14.29
N CYS A 238 -4.50 1.53 15.05
CA CYS A 238 -3.97 2.73 15.68
C CYS A 238 -2.89 2.41 16.72
N ASP A 239 -3.02 1.30 17.44
CA ASP A 239 -2.08 0.94 18.51
C ASP A 239 -0.78 0.35 17.99
N PHE A 240 -0.83 -0.48 16.94
CA PHE A 240 0.32 -1.29 16.53
C PHE A 240 0.82 -1.03 15.10
N TYR A 241 -0.02 -0.55 14.19
CA TYR A 241 0.28 -0.59 12.75
C TYR A 241 0.29 0.79 12.06
N CYS A 242 -0.37 1.79 12.63
CA CYS A 242 -0.51 3.10 12.00
C CYS A 242 0.72 3.98 12.26
N PRO A 243 1.53 4.31 11.25
CA PRO A 243 2.78 5.07 11.44
C PRO A 243 2.55 6.54 11.82
N VAL A 244 1.32 7.03 11.64
CA VAL A 244 0.92 8.43 11.87
C VAL A 244 -0.02 8.57 13.08
N ASN A 245 -0.15 7.53 13.92
CA ASN A 245 -1.05 7.53 15.07
C ASN A 245 -0.81 8.70 16.04
N LYS A 246 0.44 9.10 16.25
CA LYS A 246 0.85 10.20 17.14
C LYS A 246 0.19 11.52 16.71
N PHE A 247 0.14 11.79 15.40
CA PHE A 247 -0.47 12.99 14.85
C PHE A 247 -1.99 12.96 14.97
N CYS A 248 -2.60 11.78 14.83
CA CYS A 248 -4.03 11.62 15.12
C CYS A 248 -4.36 11.98 16.57
N ARG A 249 -3.54 11.53 17.54
CA ARG A 249 -3.74 11.83 18.97
C ARG A 249 -3.52 13.30 19.30
N GLU A 250 -2.60 13.97 18.61
CA GLU A 250 -2.34 15.41 18.78
C GLU A 250 -3.49 16.29 18.26
N LEU A 251 -4.14 15.89 17.17
CA LEU A 251 -5.31 16.59 16.60
C LEU A 251 -6.57 16.47 17.47
N GLU A 252 -6.54 15.67 18.53
CA GLU A 252 -7.67 15.35 19.40
C GLU A 252 -7.51 15.93 20.81
N LYS A 253 -6.41 16.65 21.06
CA LYS A 253 -6.19 17.45 22.26
C LYS A 253 -6.70 18.87 22.02
#